data_AF-A0A841P5Z6-F1
#
_entry.id   AF-A0A841P5Z6-F1
#
_cell.length_a   1.000
_cell.length_b   1.000
_cell.length_c   1.000
_cell.angle_alpha   90.00
_cell.angle_beta   90.00
_cell.angle_gamma   90.00
#
_symmetry.space_group_name_H-M   'P 1'
#
loop_
_entity.id
_entity.type
_entity.pdbx_description
1 polymer ?
#
loop_
_entity_poly.entity_id
_entity_poly.type
_entity_poly.pdbx_seq_one_letter_code
_entity_poly.pdbx_strand_id
1 'polypeptide(L)' 'MQTGVRLEKRLVKVLKALAEHRDMSLGDLIEGIVLHAFEGQTPFSPATLETIGQLKRIYGLELRAEDSHHLTERKGEGG' A
#
# COMPACT_ATOMS: atom_id res chain seq x y z
N MET A 1 -4.31 -18.45 5.01
CA MET A 1 -4.52 -17.80 6.32
C MET A 1 -5.24 -16.48 6.07
N GLN A 2 -6.30 -16.15 6.81
CA GLN A 2 -6.97 -14.85 6.72
C GLN A 2 -6.58 -14.01 7.93
N THR A 3 -6.07 -12.79 7.71
CA THR A 3 -5.65 -11.89 8.79
C THR A 3 -6.47 -10.60 8.77
N GLY A 4 -6.81 -10.09 9.95
CA GLY A 4 -7.39 -8.76 10.11
C GLY A 4 -6.29 -7.74 10.37
N VAL A 5 -6.02 -6.87 9.40
CA VAL A 5 -5.06 -5.76 9.54
C VAL A 5 -5.76 -4.43 9.30
N ARG A 6 -5.40 -3.42 10.10
CA ARG A 6 -5.85 -2.04 9.90
C ARG A 6 -4.78 -1.27 9.13
N LEU A 7 -5.16 -0.74 7.98
CA LEU A 7 -4.31 0.10 7.13
C LEU A 7 -5.02 1.43 6.87
N GLU A 8 -4.24 2.46 6.54
CA GLU A 8 -4.82 3.74 6.12
C GLU A 8 -5.67 3.55 4.86
N LYS A 9 -6.83 4.19 4.83
CA LYS A 9 -7.88 3.96 3.81
C LYS A 9 -7.37 4.25 2.39
N ARG A 10 -6.63 5.33 2.18
CA ARG A 10 -6.09 5.72 0.86
C ARG A 10 -4.95 4.80 0.45
N LEU A 11 -4.10 4.35 1.39
CA LEU A 11 -3.10 3.31 1.13
C LEU A 11 -3.76 2.03 0.61
N VAL A 12 -4.84 1.56 1.24
CA VAL A 12 -5.58 0.38 0.75
C VAL A 12 -6.15 0.60 -0.66
N LYS A 13 -6.63 1.81 -0.97
CA LYS A 13 -7.12 2.13 -2.33
C LYS A 13 -5.99 2.07 -3.37
N VAL A 14 -4.82 2.63 -3.06
CA VAL A 14 -3.65 2.57 -3.94
C VAL A 14 -3.22 1.12 -4.16
N LEU A 15 -3.11 0.32 -3.09
CA LEU A 15 -2.72 -1.09 -3.18
C LEU A 15 -3.72 -1.90 -4.00
N LYS A 16 -5.03 -1.74 -3.78
CA LYS A 16 -6.06 -2.44 -4.56
C LYS A 16 -6.04 -2.07 -6.04
N ALA A 17 -5.91 -0.78 -6.35
CA ALA A 17 -5.84 -0.32 -7.73
C ALA A 17 -4.57 -0.80 -8.44
N LEU A 18 -3.44 -0.86 -7.72
CA LEU A 18 -2.20 -1.39 -8.26
C LEU A 18 -2.30 -2.90 -8.53
N ALA A 19 -2.91 -3.66 -7.61
CA ALA A 19 -3.12 -5.10 -7.76
C ALA A 19 -3.99 -5.38 -8.99
N GLU A 20 -5.08 -4.63 -9.17
CA GLU A 20 -5.95 -4.70 -10.35
C GLU A 20 -5.19 -4.39 -11.64
N HIS A 21 -4.40 -3.31 -11.67
CA HIS A 21 -3.57 -2.93 -12.83
C HIS A 21 -2.53 -4.01 -13.20
N ARG A 22 -2.19 -4.91 -12.26
CA ARG A 22 -1.20 -5.96 -12.44
C ARG A 22 -1.82 -7.36 -12.53
N ASP A 23 -3.14 -7.44 -12.67
CA ASP A 23 -3.90 -8.69 -12.76
C ASP A 23 -3.54 -9.69 -11.64
N MET A 24 -3.38 -9.19 -10.41
CA MET A 24 -3.03 -10.00 -9.23
C MET A 24 -3.91 -9.69 -8.03
N SER A 25 -3.95 -10.60 -7.06
CA SER A 25 -4.69 -10.34 -5.83
C SER A 25 -3.97 -9.32 -4.94
N LEU A 26 -4.71 -8.64 -4.06
CA LEU A 26 -4.12 -7.78 -3.04
C LEU A 26 -3.16 -8.56 -2.12
N GLY A 27 -3.45 -9.83 -1.85
CA GLY A 27 -2.61 -10.72 -1.05
C GLY A 27 -1.26 -10.94 -1.72
N ASP A 28 -1.27 -11.34 -2.99
CA ASP A 28 -0.04 -11.60 -3.77
C ASP A 28 0.83 -10.34 -3.88
N LEU A 29 0.20 -9.18 -4.10
CA LEU A 29 0.91 -7.90 -4.13
C LEU A 29 1.60 -7.62 -2.78
N ILE A 30 0.88 -7.77 -1.66
CA ILE A 30 1.44 -7.51 -0.33
C ILE A 30 2.56 -8.50 -0.01
N GLU A 31 2.36 -9.78 -0.29
CA GLU A 31 3.36 -10.81 -0.06
C GLU A 31 4.63 -10.54 -0.87
N GLY A 32 4.50 -10.22 -2.16
CA GLY A 32 5.61 -9.84 -3.02
C GLY A 32 6.39 -8.62 -2.49
N ILE A 33 5.69 -7.57 -2.05
CA ILE A 33 6.33 -6.38 -1.44
C ILE A 33 7.14 -6.77 -0.20
N VAL A 34 6.55 -7.57 0.69
CA VAL A 34 7.16 -7.96 1.97
C VAL A 34 8.37 -8.86 1.75
N LEU A 35 8.30 -9.82 0.82
CA LEU A 35 9.42 -10.70 0.49
C LEU A 35 10.63 -9.91 -0.04
N HIS A 36 10.42 -8.99 -0.99
CA HIS A 36 11.50 -8.12 -1.47
C HIS A 36 12.09 -7.27 -0.33
N ALA A 37 11.24 -6.72 0.55
CA ALA A 37 11.70 -5.93 1.69
C ALA A 37 12.54 -6.76 2.67
N PHE A 38 12.17 -8.01 2.94
CA PHE A 38 12.97 -8.93 3.77
C PHE A 38 14.34 -9.23 3.15
N GLU A 39 14.44 -9.26 1.83
CA GLU A 39 15.69 -9.46 1.09
C GLU A 39 16.47 -8.16 0.83
N GLY A 40 15.97 -7.00 1.29
CA GLY A 40 16.58 -5.70 1.04
C GLY A 40 16.52 -5.24 -0.42
N GLN A 41 15.60 -5.81 -1.20
CA GLN A 41 15.39 -5.51 -2.62
C GLN A 41 14.27 -4.49 -2.84
N THR A 42 14.26 -3.87 -4.02
CA THR A 42 13.19 -2.95 -4.44
C THR A 42 12.04 -3.72 -5.08
N PRO A 43 10.79 -3.65 -4.55
CA PRO A 43 9.67 -4.45 -5.05
C PRO A 43 9.09 -3.97 -6.38
N PHE A 44 9.46 -2.77 -6.84
CA PHE A 44 8.82 -2.11 -7.97
C PHE A 44 9.86 -1.56 -8.96
N SER A 45 9.59 -1.77 -10.25
CA SER A 45 10.34 -1.15 -11.33
C SER A 45 9.99 0.35 -11.47
N PRO A 46 10.81 1.14 -12.18
CA PRO A 46 10.53 2.56 -12.42
C PRO A 46 9.15 2.83 -13.04
N ALA A 47 8.73 1.99 -13.99
CA ALA A 47 7.40 2.08 -14.60
C ALA A 47 6.28 1.84 -13.58
N THR A 48 6.43 0.85 -12.70
CA THR A 48 5.48 0.60 -11.62
C THR A 48 5.41 1.76 -10.63
N LEU A 49 6.55 2.37 -10.31
CA LEU A 49 6.60 3.54 -9.43
C LEU A 49 5.88 4.75 -10.03
N GLU A 50 5.92 4.93 -11.36
CA GLU A 50 5.13 5.96 -12.04
C GLU A 50 3.62 5.72 -11.88
N THR A 51 3.16 4.49 -12.12
CA THR A 51 1.75 4.09 -11.89
C THR A 51 1.34 4.34 -10.45
N ILE A 52 2.17 3.94 -9.47
CA ILE A 52 1.93 4.22 -8.04
C ILE A 52 1.81 5.72 -7.79
N GLY A 53 2.69 6.54 -8.36
CA GLY A 53 2.63 8.00 -8.24
C GLY A 53 1.35 8.61 -8.81
N GLN A 54 0.81 8.07 -9.90
CA GLN A 54 -0.49 8.46 -10.45
C GLN A 54 -1.64 8.07 -9.50
N LEU A 55 -1.65 6.83 -9.02
CA LEU A 55 -2.66 6.34 -8.08
C LEU A 55 -2.66 7.11 -6.75
N LYS A 56 -1.47 7.43 -6.22
CA LYS A 56 -1.32 8.28 -5.03
C LYS A 56 -2.00 9.64 -5.23
N ARG A 57 -1.81 10.29 -6.39
CA ARG A 57 -2.47 11.56 -6.71
C ARG A 57 -3.98 11.42 -6.81
N ILE A 58 -4.47 10.38 -7.49
CA ILE A 58 -5.91 10.11 -7.64
C ILE A 58 -6.59 9.93 -6.28
N TYR A 59 -5.96 9.20 -5.36
CA TYR A 59 -6.52 8.93 -4.04
C TYR A 59 -6.08 9.92 -2.95
N GLY A 60 -5.24 10.91 -3.29
CA GLY A 60 -4.67 11.89 -2.36
C GLY A 60 -3.89 11.26 -1.21
N LEU A 61 -3.07 10.24 -1.50
CA LEU A 61 -2.19 9.59 -0.53
C LEU A 61 -0.86 10.35 -0.43
N GLU A 62 -0.73 11.15 0.62
CA GLU A 62 0.50 11.94 0.87
C GLU A 62 1.53 11.19 1.72
N LEU A 63 1.14 10.07 2.36
CA LEU A 63 2.02 9.30 3.24
C LEU A 63 3.29 8.82 2.52
N ARG A 64 4.38 8.81 3.29
CA ARG A 64 5.73 8.40 2.92
C ARG A 64 6.22 7.32 3.87
N ALA A 65 7.36 6.71 3.53
CA ALA A 65 7.97 5.67 4.35
C ALA A 65 8.30 6.17 5.78
N GLU A 66 8.69 7.44 5.92
CA GLU A 66 8.93 8.10 7.20
C GLU A 66 7.69 8.12 8.13
N ASP A 67 6.48 8.06 7.56
CA ASP A 67 5.22 8.09 8.33
C ASP A 67 4.79 6.72 8.86
N SER A 68 5.49 5.63 8.49
CA SER A 68 5.06 4.23 8.73
C SER A 68 4.85 3.87 10.20
N HIS A 69 5.39 4.66 11.13
CA HIS A 69 5.26 4.47 12.58
C HIS A 69 4.51 5.61 13.29
N HIS A 70 4.07 6.63 12.55
CA HIS A 70 3.42 7.83 13.08
C HIS A 70 1.91 7.87 12.84
N LEU A 71 1.35 6.85 12.17
CA LEU A 71 -0.09 6.65 12.06
C LEU A 71 -0.68 6.28 13.44
N THR A 72 -0.84 7.30 14.27
CA THR A 72 -1.54 7.19 15.55
C THR A 72 -2.98 6.85 15.27
N GLU A 73 -3.50 5.84 15.97
CA GLU A 73 -4.91 5.50 15.91
C GLU A 73 -5.73 6.75 16.27
N ARG A 74 -6.46 7.33 15.30
CA ARG A 74 -7.59 8.18 15.68
C ARG A 74 -8.57 7.26 16.40
N LYS A 75 -8.59 7.41 17.72
CA LYS A 75 -9.54 6.77 18.62
C LYS A 75 -10.92 7.35 18.29
N GLY A 76 -11.78 6.52 17.70
CA GLY A 76 -13.23 6.68 17.62
C GLY A 76 -13.77 7.99 17.05
N GLU A 77 -14.25 7.94 15.81
CA GLU A 77 -15.50 8.63 15.49
C GLU A 77 -16.54 7.54 15.29
N GLY A 78 -17.20 7.21 16.40
CA GLY A 78 -18.46 6.49 16.36
C GLY A 78 -19.52 7.40 15.72
N GLY A 79 -20.28 6.80 14.81
CA GLY A 79 -21.51 7.29 14.22
C GLY A 79 -22.25 6.09 13.70
#